data_AF-A0A9Q2XI45-F1
#
_entry.id   AF-A0A9Q2XI45-F1
#
_cell.length_a   1.000
_cell.length_b   1.000
_cell.length_c   1.000
_cell.angle_alpha   90.00
_cell.angle_beta   90.00
_cell.angle_gamma   90.00
#
_symmetry.space_group_name_H-M   'P 1'
#
loop_
_entity.id
_entity.type
_entity.pdbx_description
1 polymer ?
#
loop_
_entity_poly.entity_id
_entity_poly.type
_entity_poly.pdbx_seq_one_letter_code
_entity_poly.pdbx_strand_id
1 'polypeptide(L)'
;MKTAELNGLWDALKAEPGTGELFRLLDDLGETSDFRETYDDLKRRVWELIKAISANTALREQVLQTLDSVRNCGDAVILVFSQLEVQVLINQALALGTQLGAEWSLMKLARGLYRLEQVELIAGRVIDARLKAGREVDDIEVRLAYRTGLAEPLELPGQPNTMRYRASAQVTDADIQAAQKEIESTETPAVLKASIAQRDFWVSYLKEQYAERYQQVAKPLHARMEALQADADAGHITEAAYLRQSHVLQGHLAKEQKRLLEALTAEIWNSVPDQVTRL
;
A
#
# COMPACT_ATOMS: atom_id res chain seq x y z
N MET A 1 -22.72 6.70 15.95
CA MET A 1 -22.55 8.17 15.93
C MET A 1 -23.88 8.81 15.62
N LYS A 2 -24.18 9.95 16.25
CA LYS A 2 -25.42 10.70 15.96
C LYS A 2 -25.25 11.44 14.63
N THR A 3 -26.32 11.58 13.85
CA THR A 3 -26.31 12.25 12.53
C THR A 3 -25.66 13.64 12.54
N ALA A 4 -25.80 14.39 13.64
CA ALA A 4 -25.18 15.70 13.81
C ALA A 4 -23.64 15.66 13.83
N GLU A 5 -23.04 14.61 14.40
CA GLU A 5 -21.58 14.44 14.44
C GLU A 5 -21.02 14.16 13.04
N LEU A 6 -21.74 13.37 12.25
CA LEU A 6 -21.36 13.04 10.87
C LEU A 6 -21.45 14.28 9.97
N ASN A 7 -22.50 15.10 10.12
CA ASN A 7 -22.63 16.35 9.38
C ASN A 7 -21.50 17.34 9.72
N GLY A 8 -21.14 17.44 11.00
CA GLY A 8 -20.01 18.30 11.41
C GLY A 8 -18.67 17.89 10.81
N LEU A 9 -18.38 16.58 10.76
CA LEU A 9 -17.17 16.07 10.10
C LEU A 9 -17.17 16.36 8.59
N TRP A 10 -18.31 16.14 7.94
CA TRP A 10 -18.47 16.40 6.52
C TRP A 10 -18.23 17.87 6.18
N ASP A 11 -18.88 18.79 6.90
CA ASP A 11 -18.78 20.23 6.66
C ASP A 11 -17.37 20.75 6.92
N ALA A 12 -16.73 20.29 8.00
CA ALA A 12 -15.35 20.64 8.31
C ALA A 12 -14.40 20.18 7.20
N LEU A 13 -14.49 18.93 6.76
CA LEU A 13 -13.65 18.40 5.70
C LEU A 13 -13.90 19.09 4.35
N LYS A 14 -15.15 19.47 4.05
CA LYS A 14 -15.50 20.20 2.83
C LYS A 14 -14.96 21.63 2.81
N ALA A 15 -14.76 22.24 3.96
CA ALA A 15 -14.17 23.56 4.09
C ALA A 15 -12.62 23.56 3.97
N GLU A 16 -11.98 22.40 4.14
CA GLU A 16 -10.52 22.26 4.02
C GLU A 16 -10.04 22.51 2.58
N PRO A 17 -9.00 23.34 2.37
CA PRO A 17 -8.42 23.54 1.05
C PRO A 17 -7.91 22.22 0.43
N GLY A 18 -8.13 22.06 -0.88
CA GLY A 18 -7.63 20.91 -1.64
C GLY A 18 -8.53 19.65 -1.59
N THR A 19 -9.61 19.63 -0.81
CA THR A 19 -10.51 18.46 -0.73
C THR A 19 -11.51 18.35 -1.90
N GLY A 20 -11.51 19.29 -2.84
CA GLY A 20 -12.44 19.30 -3.97
C GLY A 20 -12.39 18.04 -4.85
N GLU A 21 -11.20 17.43 -5.04
CA GLU A 21 -11.06 16.15 -5.76
C GLU A 21 -11.71 15.00 -5.00
N LEU A 22 -11.55 14.98 -3.66
CA LEU A 22 -12.16 13.95 -2.81
C LEU A 22 -13.68 13.98 -2.94
N PHE A 23 -14.30 15.16 -2.85
CA PHE A 23 -15.75 15.26 -2.97
C PHE A 23 -16.26 14.96 -4.38
N ARG A 24 -15.47 15.19 -5.43
CA ARG A 24 -15.79 14.72 -6.78
C ARG A 24 -15.74 13.21 -6.88
N LEU A 25 -14.68 12.57 -6.37
CA LEU A 25 -14.61 11.11 -6.29
C LEU A 25 -15.84 10.53 -5.55
N LEU A 26 -16.20 11.12 -4.42
CA LEU A 26 -17.35 10.66 -3.63
C LEU A 26 -18.70 10.82 -4.35
N ASP A 27 -18.83 11.85 -5.19
CA ASP A 27 -20.01 12.06 -6.04
C ASP A 27 -20.04 11.01 -7.17
N ASP A 28 -18.91 10.79 -7.83
CA ASP A 28 -18.76 9.83 -8.93
C ASP A 28 -18.97 8.37 -8.47
N LEU A 29 -18.77 8.07 -7.18
CA LEU A 29 -19.14 6.77 -6.60
C LEU A 29 -20.64 6.44 -6.81
N GLY A 30 -21.50 7.45 -6.97
CA GLY A 30 -22.92 7.31 -7.29
C GLY A 30 -23.19 6.53 -8.59
N GLU A 31 -22.23 6.50 -9.51
CA GLU A 31 -22.36 5.80 -10.80
C GLU A 31 -21.87 4.34 -10.75
N THR A 32 -21.30 3.90 -9.63
CA THR A 32 -20.74 2.55 -9.49
C THR A 32 -21.81 1.48 -9.25
N SER A 33 -21.48 0.21 -9.49
CA SER A 33 -22.35 -0.92 -9.11
C SER A 33 -22.47 -1.06 -7.60
N ASP A 34 -21.40 -0.79 -6.84
CA ASP A 34 -21.44 -0.79 -5.37
C ASP A 34 -22.53 0.17 -4.83
N PHE A 35 -22.72 1.34 -5.44
CA PHE A 35 -23.80 2.26 -5.06
C PHE A 35 -25.20 1.70 -5.31
N ARG A 36 -25.37 0.90 -6.37
CA ARG A 36 -26.68 0.35 -6.78
C ARG A 36 -27.03 -0.94 -6.06
N GLU A 37 -26.05 -1.78 -5.81
CA GLU A 37 -26.23 -3.15 -5.34
C GLU A 37 -25.86 -3.33 -3.86
N THR A 38 -24.88 -2.56 -3.37
CA THR A 38 -24.34 -2.67 -2.00
C THR A 38 -24.22 -1.31 -1.30
N TYR A 39 -25.23 -0.44 -1.49
CA TYR A 39 -25.23 0.94 -1.00
C TYR A 39 -24.86 1.09 0.48
N ASP A 40 -25.44 0.28 1.37
CA ASP A 40 -25.19 0.39 2.81
C ASP A 40 -23.74 0.07 3.16
N ASP A 41 -23.12 -0.86 2.44
CA ASP A 41 -21.70 -1.18 2.62
C ASP A 41 -20.78 -0.10 2.04
N LEU A 42 -21.07 0.39 0.83
CA LEU A 42 -20.34 1.50 0.23
C LEU A 42 -20.40 2.74 1.14
N LYS A 43 -21.59 3.05 1.67
CA LYS A 43 -21.79 4.14 2.63
C LYS A 43 -20.95 3.94 3.88
N ARG A 44 -20.91 2.72 4.44
CA ARG A 44 -20.06 2.40 5.60
C ARG A 44 -18.59 2.69 5.29
N ARG A 45 -18.08 2.19 4.17
CA ARG A 45 -16.69 2.38 3.71
C ARG A 45 -16.33 3.85 3.49
N VAL A 46 -17.21 4.63 2.85
CA VAL A 46 -17.04 6.08 2.67
C VAL A 46 -16.93 6.79 4.02
N TRP A 47 -17.79 6.45 4.98
CA TRP A 47 -17.71 7.04 6.31
C TRP A 47 -16.48 6.60 7.11
N GLU A 48 -15.95 5.40 6.89
CA GLU A 48 -14.68 4.97 7.46
C GLU A 48 -13.52 5.81 6.93
N LEU A 49 -13.46 6.07 5.62
CA LEU A 49 -12.50 6.96 5.01
C LEU A 49 -12.60 8.38 5.60
N ILE A 50 -13.79 8.98 5.59
CA ILE A 50 -14.01 10.36 6.08
C ILE A 50 -13.58 10.50 7.54
N LYS A 51 -13.91 9.54 8.40
CA LYS A 51 -13.51 9.58 9.82
C LYS A 51 -12.00 9.49 9.96
N ALA A 52 -11.35 8.58 9.22
CA ALA A 52 -9.91 8.39 9.30
C ALA A 52 -9.14 9.66 8.90
N ILE A 53 -9.48 10.27 7.76
CA ILE A 53 -8.81 11.49 7.28
C ILE A 53 -9.20 12.75 8.08
N SER A 54 -10.36 12.75 8.74
CA SER A 54 -10.73 13.84 9.65
C SER A 54 -9.93 13.78 10.95
N ALA A 55 -9.58 12.58 11.43
CA ALA A 55 -8.83 12.38 12.67
C ALA A 55 -7.30 12.47 12.49
N ASN A 56 -6.79 12.33 11.26
CA ASN A 56 -5.35 12.27 10.99
C ASN A 56 -4.96 13.13 9.78
N THR A 57 -4.32 14.28 10.06
CA THR A 57 -3.88 15.22 9.01
C THR A 57 -2.87 14.63 8.05
N ALA A 58 -1.92 13.82 8.52
CA ALA A 58 -0.92 13.20 7.66
C ALA A 58 -1.57 12.19 6.69
N LEU A 59 -2.52 11.38 7.18
CA LEU A 59 -3.30 10.49 6.30
C LEU A 59 -4.13 11.29 5.30
N ARG A 60 -4.75 12.40 5.72
CA ARG A 60 -5.50 13.27 4.82
C ARG A 60 -4.64 13.80 3.68
N GLU A 61 -3.43 14.29 3.99
CA GLU A 61 -2.48 14.76 2.98
C GLU A 61 -2.08 13.64 2.01
N GLN A 62 -1.82 12.43 2.50
CA GLN A 62 -1.52 11.26 1.65
C GLN A 62 -2.67 10.90 0.70
N VAL A 63 -3.91 10.91 1.20
CA VAL A 63 -5.10 10.67 0.40
C VAL A 63 -5.26 11.73 -0.69
N LEU A 64 -5.09 13.00 -0.35
CA LEU A 64 -5.18 14.10 -1.32
C LEU A 64 -4.08 14.03 -2.38
N GLN A 65 -2.84 13.72 -1.99
CA GLN A 65 -1.74 13.50 -2.94
C GLN A 65 -2.02 12.35 -3.91
N THR A 66 -2.64 11.28 -3.43
CA THR A 66 -3.04 10.14 -4.26
C THR A 66 -4.08 10.57 -5.28
N LEU A 67 -5.12 11.29 -4.85
CA LEU A 67 -6.15 11.84 -5.73
C LEU A 67 -5.57 12.75 -6.81
N ASP A 68 -4.62 13.61 -6.46
CA ASP A 68 -3.95 14.50 -7.42
C ASP A 68 -3.16 13.72 -8.50
N SER A 69 -2.56 12.59 -8.13
CA SER A 69 -1.81 11.73 -9.07
C SER A 69 -2.69 10.93 -10.04
N VAL A 70 -3.94 10.68 -9.68
CA VAL A 70 -4.90 9.87 -10.47
C VAL A 70 -5.98 10.70 -11.16
N ARG A 71 -5.82 12.03 -11.17
CA ARG A 71 -6.77 13.04 -11.68
C ARG A 71 -7.35 12.77 -13.08
N ASN A 72 -6.65 12.00 -13.92
CA ASN A 72 -7.07 11.67 -15.29
C ASN A 72 -7.65 10.25 -15.45
N CYS A 73 -7.77 9.47 -14.37
CA CYS A 73 -8.29 8.10 -14.40
C CYS A 73 -9.83 8.06 -14.28
N GLY A 74 -10.55 8.98 -14.94
CA GLY A 74 -11.97 9.28 -14.72
C GLY A 74 -12.93 8.08 -14.75
N ASP A 75 -12.59 7.00 -15.46
CA ASP A 75 -13.43 5.81 -15.54
C ASP A 75 -13.16 4.78 -14.41
N ALA A 76 -12.08 4.95 -13.64
CA ALA A 76 -11.59 4.01 -12.63
C ALA A 76 -11.94 4.42 -11.18
N VAL A 77 -13.02 5.20 -10.97
CA VAL A 77 -13.42 5.79 -9.68
C VAL A 77 -13.41 4.78 -8.53
N ILE A 78 -14.01 3.61 -8.72
CA ILE A 78 -14.08 2.59 -7.66
C ILE A 78 -12.70 1.97 -7.34
N LEU A 79 -11.79 1.92 -8.32
CA LEU A 79 -10.41 1.45 -8.12
C LEU A 79 -9.59 2.50 -7.35
N VAL A 80 -9.81 3.79 -7.64
CA VAL A 80 -9.22 4.89 -6.88
C VAL A 80 -9.71 4.87 -5.44
N PHE A 81 -11.03 4.72 -5.22
CA PHE A 81 -11.59 4.61 -3.88
C PHE A 81 -10.98 3.43 -3.10
N SER A 82 -10.87 2.26 -3.74
CA SER A 82 -10.20 1.08 -3.18
C SER A 82 -8.75 1.36 -2.76
N GLN A 83 -8.00 2.17 -3.52
CA GLN A 83 -6.65 2.59 -3.15
C GLN A 83 -6.62 3.48 -1.90
N LEU A 84 -7.62 4.36 -1.73
CA LEU A 84 -7.74 5.18 -0.52
C LEU A 84 -8.08 4.31 0.71
N GLU A 85 -8.94 3.31 0.54
CA GLU A 85 -9.27 2.36 1.60
C GLU A 85 -8.04 1.60 2.09
N VAL A 86 -7.14 1.21 1.19
CA VAL A 86 -5.85 0.60 1.57
C VAL A 86 -5.04 1.54 2.47
N GLN A 87 -4.98 2.85 2.20
CA GLN A 87 -4.26 3.80 3.05
C GLN A 87 -4.88 3.90 4.44
N VAL A 88 -6.21 3.88 4.53
CA VAL A 88 -6.93 3.85 5.80
C VAL A 88 -6.61 2.57 6.58
N LEU A 89 -6.59 1.41 5.91
CA LEU A 89 -6.23 0.13 6.54
C LEU A 89 -4.79 0.14 7.07
N ILE A 90 -3.84 0.70 6.32
CA ILE A 90 -2.45 0.87 6.78
C ILE A 90 -2.41 1.74 8.03
N ASN A 91 -3.09 2.89 8.01
CA ASN A 91 -3.12 3.82 9.14
C ASN A 91 -3.72 3.19 10.40
N GLN A 92 -4.82 2.44 10.23
CA GLN A 92 -5.46 1.71 11.32
C GLN A 92 -4.55 0.62 11.90
N ALA A 93 -3.81 -0.11 11.05
CA ALA A 93 -2.85 -1.11 11.48
C ALA A 93 -1.69 -0.48 12.28
N LEU A 94 -1.20 0.70 11.86
CA LEU A 94 -0.16 1.45 12.58
C LEU A 94 -0.65 2.01 13.91
N ALA A 95 -1.93 2.36 14.03
CA ALA A 95 -2.53 2.92 15.24
C ALA A 95 -2.89 1.86 16.30
N LEU A 96 -2.58 0.58 16.09
CA LEU A 96 -2.85 -0.47 17.07
C LEU A 96 -1.98 -0.28 18.32
N GLY A 97 -2.61 -0.39 19.50
CA GLY A 97 -1.98 -0.07 20.79
C GLY A 97 -0.91 -1.06 21.28
N THR A 98 -0.60 -2.12 20.52
CA THR A 98 0.46 -3.07 20.85
C THR A 98 1.35 -3.33 19.63
N GLN A 99 2.65 -3.48 19.88
CA GLN A 99 3.64 -3.81 18.84
C GLN A 99 3.27 -5.11 18.11
N LEU A 100 2.93 -6.17 18.85
CA LEU A 100 2.55 -7.47 18.26
C LEU A 100 1.28 -7.35 17.40
N GLY A 101 0.30 -6.54 17.83
CA GLY A 101 -0.91 -6.27 17.07
C GLY A 101 -0.62 -5.53 15.76
N ALA A 102 0.19 -4.47 15.82
CA ALA A 102 0.62 -3.71 14.65
C ALA A 102 1.40 -4.60 13.67
N GLU A 103 2.39 -5.37 14.14
CA GLU A 103 3.18 -6.29 13.32
C GLU A 103 2.33 -7.33 12.62
N TRP A 104 1.40 -7.98 13.34
CA TRP A 104 0.50 -8.96 12.75
C TRP A 104 -0.40 -8.34 11.68
N SER A 105 -1.04 -7.21 11.98
CA SER A 105 -1.95 -6.54 11.05
C SER A 105 -1.24 -6.00 9.80
N LEU A 106 -0.05 -5.42 9.97
CA LEU A 106 0.77 -4.96 8.85
C LEU A 106 1.27 -6.12 8.00
N MET A 107 1.66 -7.24 8.61
CA MET A 107 2.09 -8.45 7.88
C MET A 107 0.95 -9.03 7.05
N LYS A 108 -0.24 -9.14 7.64
CA LYS A 108 -1.46 -9.58 6.95
C LYS A 108 -1.77 -8.65 5.77
N LEU A 109 -1.77 -7.34 6.01
CA LEU A 109 -2.05 -6.35 4.99
C LEU A 109 -1.01 -6.39 3.85
N ALA A 110 0.27 -6.50 4.19
CA ALA A 110 1.35 -6.58 3.21
C ALA A 110 1.26 -7.82 2.32
N ARG A 111 0.84 -8.97 2.86
CA ARG A 111 0.53 -10.19 2.09
C ARG A 111 -0.66 -9.98 1.16
N GLY A 112 -1.75 -9.38 1.65
CA GLY A 112 -2.91 -9.04 0.83
C GLY A 112 -2.57 -8.06 -0.31
N LEU A 113 -1.70 -7.08 -0.06
CA LEU A 113 -1.22 -6.16 -1.08
C LEU A 113 -0.31 -6.82 -2.12
N TYR A 114 0.53 -7.77 -1.70
CA TYR A 114 1.31 -8.57 -2.65
C TYR A 114 0.40 -9.33 -3.60
N ARG A 115 -0.64 -9.98 -3.06
CA ARG A 115 -1.64 -10.69 -3.87
C ARG A 115 -2.37 -9.75 -4.81
N LEU A 116 -2.77 -8.56 -4.33
CA LEU A 116 -3.41 -7.55 -5.16
C LEU A 116 -2.51 -7.11 -6.33
N GLU A 117 -1.21 -6.91 -6.08
CA GLU A 117 -0.24 -6.63 -7.16
C GLU A 117 -0.17 -7.77 -8.17
N GLN A 118 -0.16 -9.04 -7.73
CA GLN A 118 -0.19 -10.18 -8.66
C GLN A 118 -1.49 -10.23 -9.46
N VAL A 119 -2.64 -9.90 -8.85
CA VAL A 119 -3.92 -9.79 -9.54
C VAL A 119 -3.87 -8.73 -10.64
N GLU A 120 -3.30 -7.56 -10.36
CA GLU A 120 -3.14 -6.49 -11.35
C GLU A 120 -2.19 -6.88 -12.49
N LEU A 121 -1.12 -7.63 -12.19
CA LEU A 121 -0.21 -8.17 -13.21
C LEU A 121 -0.93 -9.17 -14.13
N ILE A 122 -1.76 -10.07 -13.57
CA ILE A 122 -2.55 -11.01 -14.35
C ILE A 122 -3.55 -10.27 -15.23
N ALA A 123 -4.31 -9.34 -14.67
CA ALA A 123 -5.28 -8.53 -15.42
C ALA A 123 -4.59 -7.76 -16.56
N GLY A 124 -3.43 -7.16 -16.28
CA GLY A 124 -2.61 -6.48 -17.29
C GLY A 124 -2.18 -7.40 -18.44
N ARG A 125 -1.69 -8.61 -18.14
CA ARG A 125 -1.32 -9.59 -19.18
C ARG A 125 -2.52 -9.98 -20.06
N VAL A 126 -3.70 -10.13 -19.46
CA VAL A 126 -4.94 -10.46 -20.18
C VAL A 126 -5.37 -9.32 -21.10
N ILE A 127 -5.34 -8.08 -20.60
CA ILE A 127 -5.61 -6.87 -21.38
C ILE A 127 -4.64 -6.79 -22.57
N ASP A 128 -3.34 -6.85 -22.30
CA ASP A 128 -2.30 -6.78 -23.33
C ASP A 128 -2.46 -7.85 -24.41
N ALA A 129 -2.78 -9.08 -24.02
CA ALA A 129 -3.00 -10.17 -24.96
C ALA A 129 -4.21 -9.92 -25.88
N ARG A 130 -5.30 -9.37 -25.32
CA ARG A 130 -6.51 -9.05 -26.08
C ARG A 130 -6.32 -7.87 -27.03
N LEU A 131 -5.62 -6.82 -26.58
CA LEU A 131 -5.26 -5.68 -27.42
C LEU A 131 -4.37 -6.11 -28.59
N LYS A 132 -3.37 -6.96 -28.34
CA LYS A 132 -2.50 -7.53 -29.41
C LYS A 132 -3.28 -8.39 -30.41
N ALA A 133 -4.39 -9.00 -29.98
CA ALA A 133 -5.29 -9.74 -30.84
C ALA A 133 -6.32 -8.86 -31.57
N GLY A 134 -6.25 -7.53 -31.45
CA GLY A 134 -7.16 -6.59 -32.11
C GLY A 134 -8.58 -6.58 -31.53
N ARG A 135 -8.76 -7.01 -30.28
CA ARG A 135 -10.06 -7.04 -29.61
C ARG A 135 -10.31 -5.70 -28.91
N GLU A 136 -11.57 -5.27 -28.88
CA GLU A 136 -12.01 -4.21 -27.98
C GLU A 136 -11.96 -4.73 -26.53
N VAL A 137 -11.37 -3.93 -25.63
CA VAL A 137 -11.16 -4.29 -24.22
C VAL A 137 -11.58 -3.11 -23.36
N ASP A 138 -12.40 -3.42 -22.36
CA ASP A 138 -12.65 -2.52 -21.24
C ASP A 138 -11.69 -2.91 -20.11
N ASP A 139 -10.57 -2.18 -20.03
CA ASP A 139 -9.48 -2.45 -19.09
C ASP A 139 -9.95 -2.41 -17.63
N ILE A 140 -10.92 -1.53 -17.32
CA ILE A 140 -11.43 -1.34 -15.96
C ILE A 140 -12.31 -2.52 -15.57
N GLU A 141 -13.22 -2.94 -16.44
CA GLU A 141 -14.07 -4.10 -16.17
C GLU A 141 -13.23 -5.38 -16.07
N VAL A 142 -12.16 -5.55 -16.86
CA VAL A 142 -11.24 -6.70 -16.69
C VAL A 142 -10.55 -6.68 -15.33
N ARG A 143 -10.01 -5.54 -14.90
CA ARG A 143 -9.38 -5.41 -13.56
C ARG A 143 -10.40 -5.66 -12.45
N LEU A 144 -11.60 -5.10 -12.56
CA LEU A 144 -12.66 -5.30 -11.58
C LEU A 144 -13.10 -6.77 -11.50
N ALA A 145 -13.19 -7.48 -12.62
CA ALA A 145 -13.57 -8.89 -12.61
C ALA A 145 -12.58 -9.74 -11.81
N TYR A 146 -11.27 -9.53 -12.00
CA TYR A 146 -10.26 -10.23 -11.22
C TYR A 146 -10.23 -9.79 -9.76
N ARG A 147 -10.27 -8.49 -9.48
CA ARG A 147 -10.23 -7.96 -8.10
C ARG A 147 -11.42 -8.40 -7.27
N THR A 148 -12.63 -8.28 -7.79
CA THR A 148 -13.85 -8.71 -7.08
C THR A 148 -13.93 -10.24 -6.96
N GLY A 149 -13.59 -10.97 -8.02
CA GLY A 149 -13.61 -12.44 -8.03
C GLY A 149 -12.55 -13.08 -7.10
N LEU A 150 -11.44 -12.39 -6.85
CA LEU A 150 -10.36 -12.86 -5.99
C LEU A 150 -10.32 -12.18 -4.61
N ALA A 151 -11.20 -11.21 -4.34
CA ALA A 151 -11.19 -10.44 -3.10
C ALA A 151 -11.26 -11.32 -1.85
N GLU A 152 -12.28 -12.17 -1.77
CA GLU A 152 -12.47 -13.09 -0.65
C GLU A 152 -11.46 -14.26 -0.68
N PRO A 153 -11.26 -15.00 -1.79
CA PRO A 153 -10.33 -16.14 -1.81
C PRO A 153 -8.88 -15.78 -1.45
N LEU A 154 -8.44 -14.58 -1.83
CA LEU A 154 -7.08 -14.11 -1.59
C LEU A 154 -6.96 -13.10 -0.45
N GLU A 155 -8.04 -12.79 0.26
CA GLU A 155 -8.10 -11.78 1.33
C GLU A 155 -7.52 -10.42 0.87
N LEU A 156 -7.92 -9.97 -0.33
CA LEU A 156 -7.41 -8.71 -0.91
C LEU A 156 -7.95 -7.50 -0.12
N PRO A 157 -7.09 -6.57 0.30
CA PRO A 157 -7.51 -5.45 1.15
C PRO A 157 -8.25 -4.37 0.35
N GLY A 158 -9.31 -3.81 0.94
CA GLY A 158 -10.00 -2.63 0.43
C GLY A 158 -10.67 -2.81 -0.94
N GLN A 159 -11.07 -4.02 -1.32
CA GLN A 159 -11.66 -4.26 -2.64
C GLN A 159 -13.15 -3.89 -2.70
N PRO A 160 -13.65 -3.47 -3.88
CA PRO A 160 -15.09 -3.36 -4.10
C PRO A 160 -15.77 -4.72 -3.99
N ASN A 161 -17.06 -4.71 -3.67
CA ASN A 161 -17.83 -5.95 -3.48
C ASN A 161 -18.52 -6.41 -4.77
N THR A 162 -18.88 -5.47 -5.64
CA THR A 162 -19.67 -5.71 -6.83
C THR A 162 -19.06 -5.06 -8.06
N MET A 163 -19.54 -5.48 -9.22
CA MET A 163 -19.05 -5.05 -10.52
C MET A 163 -20.22 -4.98 -11.49
N ARG A 164 -20.34 -3.83 -12.18
CA ARG A 164 -21.52 -3.48 -12.98
C ARG A 164 -21.65 -4.32 -14.24
N TYR A 165 -20.54 -4.61 -14.91
CA TYR A 165 -20.55 -5.24 -16.22
C TYR A 165 -19.69 -6.51 -16.27
N ARG A 166 -19.93 -7.48 -15.37
CA ARG A 166 -19.19 -8.76 -15.36
C ARG A 166 -19.12 -9.44 -16.73
N ALA A 167 -20.19 -9.33 -17.52
CA ALA A 167 -20.25 -9.89 -18.88
C ALA A 167 -19.32 -9.17 -19.89
N SER A 168 -19.10 -7.86 -19.77
CA SER A 168 -18.25 -7.11 -20.71
C SER A 168 -16.76 -7.40 -20.50
N ALA A 169 -16.36 -7.72 -19.27
CA ALA A 169 -14.99 -8.12 -18.94
C ALA A 169 -14.57 -9.43 -19.62
N GLN A 170 -15.52 -10.31 -19.98
CA GLN A 170 -15.23 -11.61 -20.60
C GLN A 170 -14.18 -12.41 -19.81
N VAL A 171 -14.20 -12.30 -18.48
CA VAL A 171 -13.37 -13.07 -17.55
C VAL A 171 -14.28 -14.15 -16.96
N THR A 172 -13.94 -15.41 -17.19
CA THR A 172 -14.73 -16.55 -16.74
C THR A 172 -14.32 -16.97 -15.32
N ASP A 173 -15.18 -17.74 -14.64
CA ASP A 173 -14.82 -18.30 -13.32
C ASP A 173 -13.61 -19.24 -13.41
N ALA A 174 -13.39 -19.88 -14.56
CA ALA A 174 -12.19 -20.68 -14.81
C ALA A 174 -10.93 -19.81 -14.85
N ASP A 175 -11.01 -18.61 -15.43
CA ASP A 175 -9.91 -17.64 -15.43
C ASP A 175 -9.60 -17.14 -14.01
N ILE A 176 -10.63 -16.89 -13.20
CA ILE A 176 -10.48 -16.53 -11.78
C ILE A 176 -9.80 -17.65 -11.00
N GLN A 177 -10.27 -18.89 -11.14
CA GLN A 177 -9.66 -20.05 -10.46
C GLN A 177 -8.22 -20.30 -10.92
N ALA A 178 -7.91 -20.10 -12.20
CA ALA A 178 -6.55 -20.21 -12.71
C ALA A 178 -5.64 -19.13 -12.12
N ALA A 179 -6.10 -17.89 -12.06
CA ALA A 179 -5.38 -16.78 -11.44
C ALA A 179 -5.13 -17.01 -9.94
N GLN A 180 -6.14 -17.50 -9.20
CA GLN A 180 -5.98 -17.86 -7.79
C GLN A 180 -4.84 -18.88 -7.60
N LYS A 181 -4.88 -19.99 -8.36
CA LYS A 181 -3.85 -21.05 -8.27
C LYS A 181 -2.47 -20.54 -8.65
N GLU A 182 -2.36 -19.69 -9.68
CA GLU A 182 -1.08 -19.08 -10.06
C GLU A 182 -0.48 -18.27 -8.90
N ILE A 183 -1.29 -17.40 -8.28
CA ILE A 183 -0.85 -16.56 -7.16
C ILE A 183 -0.45 -17.43 -5.97
N GLU A 184 -1.30 -18.37 -5.57
CA GLU A 184 -1.01 -19.27 -4.44
C GLU A 184 0.25 -20.11 -4.67
N SER A 185 0.49 -20.58 -5.89
CA SER A 185 1.67 -21.41 -6.22
C SER A 185 2.99 -20.63 -6.23
N THR A 186 2.95 -19.33 -6.49
CA THR A 186 4.13 -18.46 -6.54
C THR A 186 4.40 -17.74 -5.21
N GLU A 187 3.42 -17.76 -4.30
CA GLU A 187 3.50 -17.17 -2.98
C GLU A 187 4.34 -18.01 -2.02
N THR A 188 5.66 -17.85 -2.10
CA THR A 188 6.59 -18.47 -1.16
C THR A 188 6.95 -17.52 -0.01
N PRO A 189 7.35 -18.03 1.18
CA PRO A 189 7.82 -17.18 2.27
C PRO A 189 8.99 -16.28 1.88
N ALA A 190 9.87 -16.73 0.99
CA ALA A 190 10.99 -15.94 0.51
C ALA A 190 10.52 -14.74 -0.33
N VAL A 191 9.57 -14.96 -1.24
CA VAL A 191 8.98 -13.91 -2.08
C VAL A 191 8.20 -12.91 -1.21
N LEU A 192 7.40 -13.38 -0.26
CA LEU A 192 6.66 -12.51 0.64
C LEU A 192 7.59 -11.66 1.51
N LYS A 193 8.58 -12.25 2.18
CA LYS A 193 9.57 -11.47 2.97
C LYS A 193 10.24 -10.40 2.12
N ALA A 194 10.63 -10.72 0.89
CA ALA A 194 11.27 -9.78 -0.03
C ALA A 194 10.31 -8.65 -0.48
N SER A 195 9.05 -8.97 -0.76
CA SER A 195 8.02 -7.98 -1.10
C SER A 195 7.74 -7.04 0.07
N ILE A 196 7.54 -7.60 1.27
CA ILE A 196 7.19 -6.86 2.48
C ILE A 196 8.33 -5.92 2.89
N ALA A 197 9.58 -6.36 2.81
CA ALA A 197 10.75 -5.54 3.10
C ALA A 197 10.90 -4.32 2.17
N GLN A 198 10.17 -4.25 1.06
CA GLN A 198 10.20 -3.12 0.12
C GLN A 198 9.04 -2.14 0.31
N ARG A 199 8.07 -2.43 1.19
CA ARG A 199 6.90 -1.57 1.37
C ARG A 199 7.19 -0.39 2.27
N ASP A 200 6.89 0.82 1.81
CA ASP A 200 7.21 2.06 2.53
C ASP A 200 6.63 2.13 3.94
N PHE A 201 5.37 1.69 4.12
CA PHE A 201 4.76 1.66 5.45
C PHE A 201 5.48 0.71 6.40
N TRP A 202 5.98 -0.42 5.89
CA TRP A 202 6.69 -1.42 6.68
C TRP A 202 8.09 -0.93 7.05
N VAL A 203 8.80 -0.34 6.08
CA VAL A 203 10.10 0.30 6.31
C VAL A 203 9.99 1.41 7.35
N SER A 204 8.97 2.27 7.22
CA SER A 204 8.74 3.38 8.14
C SER A 204 8.43 2.87 9.55
N TYR A 205 7.52 1.89 9.65
CA TYR A 205 7.19 1.23 10.91
C TYR A 205 8.44 0.63 11.60
N LEU A 206 9.27 -0.13 10.86
CA LEU A 206 10.46 -0.75 11.45
C LEU A 206 11.51 0.28 11.87
N LYS A 207 11.67 1.38 11.13
CA LYS A 207 12.59 2.46 11.50
C LYS A 207 12.16 3.17 12.78
N GLU A 208 10.86 3.39 12.96
CA GLU A 208 10.31 3.99 14.16
C GLU A 208 10.37 3.02 15.35
N GLN A 209 9.83 1.81 15.18
CA GLN A 209 9.70 0.84 16.26
C GLN A 209 11.05 0.27 16.74
N TYR A 210 12.01 0.10 15.82
CA TYR A 210 13.34 -0.42 16.13
C TYR A 210 14.42 0.65 16.01
N ALA A 211 14.08 1.92 16.27
CA ALA A 211 14.99 3.05 16.16
C ALA A 211 16.33 2.83 16.88
N GLU A 212 16.31 2.18 18.06
CA GLU A 212 17.54 1.86 18.80
C GLU A 212 18.46 0.92 18.01
N ARG A 213 17.94 -0.13 17.38
CA ARG A 213 18.74 -1.06 16.56
C ARG A 213 19.30 -0.34 15.32
N TYR A 214 18.51 0.54 14.69
CA TYR A 214 18.99 1.37 13.59
C TYR A 214 20.11 2.33 14.01
N GLN A 215 19.99 2.96 15.19
CA GLN A 215 21.04 3.80 15.76
C GLN A 215 22.31 2.99 16.05
N GLN A 216 22.19 1.78 16.61
CA GLN A 216 23.33 0.91 16.87
C GLN A 216 24.10 0.55 15.58
N VAL A 217 23.39 0.27 14.49
CA VAL A 217 24.00 0.05 13.16
C VAL A 217 24.67 1.31 12.62
N ALA A 218 24.11 2.49 12.86
CA ALA A 218 24.64 3.76 12.38
C ALA A 218 25.87 4.26 13.17
N LYS A 219 25.98 3.95 14.47
CA LYS A 219 27.03 4.45 15.38
C LYS A 219 28.46 4.34 14.81
N PRO A 220 28.95 3.17 14.33
CA PRO A 220 30.31 3.06 13.81
C PRO A 220 30.56 3.93 12.58
N LEU A 221 29.53 4.13 11.75
CA LEU A 221 29.64 4.93 10.55
C LEU A 221 29.57 6.43 10.84
N HIS A 222 28.76 6.86 11.81
CA HIS A 222 28.78 8.25 12.28
C HIS A 222 30.16 8.64 12.80
N ALA A 223 30.79 7.80 13.63
CA ALA A 223 32.16 8.06 14.11
C ALA A 223 33.19 8.15 12.96
N ARG A 224 33.05 7.33 11.91
CA ARG A 224 33.91 7.41 10.71
C ARG A 224 33.65 8.67 9.89
N MET A 225 32.39 9.11 9.79
CA MET A 225 32.02 10.35 9.12
C MET A 225 32.59 11.57 9.86
N GLU A 226 32.52 11.59 11.19
CA GLU A 226 33.11 12.65 12.02
C GLU A 226 34.63 12.71 11.87
N ALA A 227 35.32 11.56 11.88
CA ALA A 227 36.77 11.51 11.65
C ALA A 227 37.14 11.99 10.24
N LEU A 228 36.38 11.58 9.22
CA LEU A 228 36.57 12.01 7.84
C LEU A 228 36.38 13.52 7.68
N GLN A 229 35.39 14.10 8.37
CA GLN A 229 35.19 15.54 8.40
C GLN A 229 36.38 16.26 9.05
N ALA A 230 36.86 15.77 10.19
CA ALA A 230 38.01 16.36 10.87
C ALA A 230 39.28 16.33 10.01
N ASP A 231 39.51 15.26 9.25
CA ASP A 231 40.63 15.18 8.30
C ASP A 231 40.49 16.17 7.13
N ALA A 232 39.26 16.42 6.65
CA ALA A 232 39.01 17.43 5.63
C ALA A 232 39.25 18.84 6.18
N ASP A 233 38.73 19.14 7.37
CA ASP A 233 38.89 20.44 8.04
C ASP A 233 40.36 20.74 8.38
N ALA A 234 41.14 19.70 8.72
CA ALA A 234 42.59 19.80 8.93
C ALA A 234 43.41 19.89 7.64
N GLY A 235 42.78 19.75 6.46
CA GLY A 235 43.45 19.76 5.16
C GLY A 235 44.29 18.51 4.87
N HIS A 236 44.09 17.41 5.61
CA HIS A 236 44.77 16.14 5.38
C HIS A 236 44.30 15.45 4.09
N ILE A 237 43.06 15.74 3.66
CA ILE A 237 42.45 15.21 2.45
C ILE A 237 41.87 16.31 1.59
N THR A 238 41.82 16.09 0.29
CA THR A 238 41.17 17.01 -0.65
C THR A 238 39.66 16.90 -0.56
N GLU A 239 38.94 17.95 -0.94
CA GLU A 239 37.47 17.94 -1.05
C GLU A 239 36.97 16.78 -1.93
N ALA A 240 37.63 16.53 -3.05
CA ALA A 240 37.30 15.40 -3.92
C ALA A 240 37.48 14.02 -3.24
N ALA A 241 38.48 13.89 -2.37
CA ALA A 241 38.68 12.67 -1.59
C ALA A 241 37.63 12.54 -0.48
N TYR A 242 37.27 13.63 0.20
CA TYR A 242 36.20 13.66 1.19
C TYR A 242 34.86 13.23 0.60
N LEU A 243 34.43 13.84 -0.52
CA LEU A 243 33.16 13.51 -1.17
C LEU A 243 33.08 12.04 -1.57
N ARG A 244 34.17 11.51 -2.14
CA ARG A 244 34.25 10.09 -2.53
C ARG A 244 34.13 9.16 -1.32
N GLN A 245 34.85 9.43 -0.25
CA GLN A 245 34.84 8.59 0.95
C GLN A 245 33.50 8.68 1.70
N SER A 246 32.92 9.88 1.78
CA SER A 246 31.58 10.09 2.34
C SER A 246 30.52 9.28 1.59
N HIS A 247 30.53 9.32 0.25
CA HIS A 247 29.61 8.52 -0.55
C HIS A 247 29.79 7.00 -0.32
N VAL A 248 31.03 6.52 -0.19
CA VAL A 248 31.30 5.11 0.15
C VAL A 248 30.73 4.75 1.53
N LEU A 249 30.92 5.61 2.54
CA LEU A 249 30.38 5.40 3.88
C LEU A 249 28.85 5.42 3.87
N GLN A 250 28.21 6.36 3.18
CA GLN A 250 26.75 6.39 3.02
C GLN A 250 26.22 5.12 2.35
N GLY A 251 26.90 4.64 1.28
CA GLY A 251 26.55 3.39 0.62
C GLY A 251 26.71 2.17 1.54
N HIS A 252 27.69 2.16 2.44
CA HIS A 252 27.81 1.12 3.46
C HIS A 252 26.68 1.19 4.49
N LEU A 253 26.30 2.39 4.96
CA LEU A 253 25.18 2.56 5.89
C LEU A 253 23.89 2.02 5.29
N ALA A 254 23.60 2.40 4.05
CA ALA A 254 22.41 1.96 3.33
C ALA A 254 22.34 0.43 3.23
N LYS A 255 23.48 -0.24 2.98
CA LYS A 255 23.56 -1.71 2.95
C LYS A 255 23.30 -2.34 4.32
N GLU A 256 23.89 -1.82 5.38
CA GLU A 256 23.67 -2.37 6.73
C GLU A 256 22.24 -2.14 7.22
N GLN A 257 21.68 -0.95 6.96
CA GLN A 257 20.27 -0.67 7.26
C GLN A 257 19.32 -1.58 6.48
N LYS A 258 19.61 -1.86 5.21
CA LYS A 258 18.86 -2.83 4.41
C LYS A 258 18.95 -4.25 4.98
N ARG A 259 20.13 -4.69 5.43
CA ARG A 259 20.28 -6.00 6.08
C ARG A 259 19.49 -6.07 7.39
N LEU A 260 19.52 -5.00 8.20
CA LEU A 260 18.74 -4.93 9.44
C LEU A 260 17.24 -5.02 9.14
N LEU A 261 16.77 -4.30 8.11
CA LEU A 261 15.39 -4.34 7.65
C LEU A 261 14.97 -5.76 7.24
N GLU A 262 15.77 -6.44 6.43
CA GLU A 262 15.53 -7.82 6.00
C GLU A 262 15.52 -8.81 7.18
N ALA A 263 16.46 -8.64 8.13
CA ALA A 263 16.55 -9.44 9.35
C ALA A 263 15.32 -9.25 10.26
N LEU A 264 14.94 -8.00 10.56
CA LEU A 264 13.74 -7.68 11.33
C LEU A 264 12.47 -8.23 10.67
N THR A 265 12.37 -8.09 9.34
CA THR A 265 11.23 -8.65 8.59
C THR A 265 11.16 -10.17 8.73
N ALA A 266 12.29 -10.87 8.65
CA ALA A 266 12.35 -12.31 8.84
C ALA A 266 12.05 -12.74 10.29
N GLU A 267 12.56 -12.02 11.28
CA GLU A 267 12.28 -12.23 12.71
C GLU A 267 10.77 -12.12 12.98
N ILE A 268 10.15 -11.02 12.54
CA ILE A 268 8.72 -10.78 12.75
C ILE A 268 7.89 -11.81 11.98
N TRP A 269 8.19 -12.07 10.71
CA TRP A 269 7.50 -13.10 9.93
C TRP A 269 7.44 -14.46 10.66
N ASN A 270 8.55 -14.87 11.28
CA ASN A 270 8.63 -16.15 11.97
C ASN A 270 7.90 -16.15 13.33
N SER A 271 7.57 -14.97 13.87
CA SER A 271 6.88 -14.80 15.16
C SER A 271 5.36 -14.66 15.06
N VAL A 272 4.85 -14.31 13.87
CA VAL A 272 3.43 -14.05 13.61
C VAL A 272 2.70 -15.40 13.36
N PRO A 273 1.67 -15.76 14.15
CA PRO A 273 0.86 -16.95 13.91
C PRO A 273 0.24 -16.96 12.50
N ASP A 274 0.02 -18.15 11.94
CA ASP A 274 -0.61 -18.38 10.63
C ASP A 274 0.22 -18.08 9.36
N GLN A 275 1.41 -17.46 9.48
CA GLN A 275 2.33 -17.32 8.34
C GLN A 275 3.20 -18.57 8.09
N VAL A 276 3.21 -19.49 9.05
CA VAL A 276 3.97 -20.76 9.01
C VAL A 276 3.08 -21.94 8.57
N THR A 277 1.75 -21.79 8.59
CA THR A 277 0.80 -22.92 8.50
C THR A 277 0.13 -23.11 7.12
N ARG A 278 0.53 -22.35 6.10
CA ARG A 278 0.18 -22.66 4.69
C ARG A 278 1.46 -22.80 3.87
N LEU A 279 2.20 -23.87 4.16
CA LEU A 279 3.21 -24.47 3.28
C LEU A 279 2.74 -25.89 2.95
#